data_AF-A0A1S3ZC23-F1
#
_entry.id   AF-A0A1S3ZC23-F1
#
_cell.length_a   1.000
_cell.length_b   1.000
_cell.length_c   1.000
_cell.angle_alpha   90.00
_cell.angle_beta   90.00
_cell.angle_gamma   90.00
#
_symmetry.space_group_name_H-M   'P 1'
#
loop_
_entity.id
_entity.type
_entity.pdbx_description
1 polymer ?
#
loop_
_entity_poly.entity_id
_entity_poly.type
_entity_poly.pdbx_seq_one_letter_code
_entity_poly.pdbx_strand_id
1 'polypeptide(L)'
;MGPRLSKQSFRKPVNLSITDLHHNLINYLSRSLYIRNLVSKQRRRMLVGGYDLDMTYISDRILAMSFPAEHVRAMFRNPLWQVKSVLDLRHAGHYKVYNLCVEQAYDASHFHGRVERYPMDDNHVPPLQMIREFCEDVYSWLSSDPKNIAVIHCMAGKGRTGLMVCSYLVYTGMSAEEALRLYAEKRTTNNEGVSIPSQRRYVRYWEHVLSFSKGVPRGPPIVKLPKSCKRELRRIRLYDTINVESIFFVVSELQRVPGEKYCPPTEVSKSCCRRIKNGIQRTYSPRYFYSFVELEDNEDEMKQEKKEPRLVVQMDTESSMLYQKTCLDHFYDKPVQVSGDVRIIFYEKLIGGRLFYACFNTAFIRNDLLQFSLRELDKVGKKGRSMTGSSFCLELFFGPANGNCLPTPPLHEDDLTHC
;
A
#
# COMPACT_ATOMS: atom_id res chain seq x y z
N MET A 1 25.84 60.04 49.43
CA MET A 1 26.80 60.72 48.52
C MET A 1 27.12 59.76 47.39
N GLY A 2 26.97 60.22 46.15
CA GLY A 2 26.64 59.36 45.00
C GLY A 2 27.80 58.55 44.39
N PRO A 3 27.47 57.55 43.56
CA PRO A 3 28.34 57.06 42.52
C PRO A 3 27.92 57.59 41.14
N ARG A 4 28.95 57.87 40.35
CA ARG A 4 28.95 58.54 39.05
C ARG A 4 28.17 57.79 37.97
N LEU A 5 27.48 58.56 37.13
CA LEU A 5 26.97 58.16 35.81
C LEU A 5 28.12 57.71 34.89
N SER A 6 28.07 56.48 34.38
CA SER A 6 28.76 56.10 33.14
C SER A 6 27.73 55.78 32.06
N LYS A 7 27.88 56.51 30.94
CA LYS A 7 27.01 56.57 29.76
C LYS A 7 26.68 55.21 29.15
N GLN A 8 25.45 55.10 28.66
CA GLN A 8 25.01 54.13 27.66
C GLN A 8 26.01 54.05 26.49
N SER A 9 26.48 52.85 26.16
CA SER A 9 26.91 52.55 24.80
C SER A 9 25.79 51.79 24.10
N PHE A 10 25.16 52.46 23.13
CA PHE A 10 24.31 51.83 22.14
C PHE A 10 25.16 50.77 21.41
N ARG A 11 24.79 49.49 21.53
CA ARG A 11 25.32 48.45 20.64
C ARG A 11 24.91 48.83 19.20
N LYS A 12 25.91 49.16 18.38
CA LYS A 12 25.72 49.40 16.95
C LYS A 12 25.07 48.18 16.30
N PRO A 13 24.17 48.35 15.32
CA PRO A 13 23.66 47.23 14.55
C PRO A 13 24.85 46.58 13.83
N VAL A 14 24.92 45.25 13.88
CA VAL A 14 25.88 44.47 13.12
C VAL A 14 25.55 44.69 11.64
N ASN A 15 26.37 45.48 10.95
CA ASN A 15 26.35 45.56 9.49
C ASN A 15 26.87 44.21 8.96
N LEU A 16 25.97 43.24 8.78
CA LEU A 16 26.27 42.10 7.92
C LEU A 16 26.55 42.63 6.52
N SER A 17 27.75 42.40 6.01
CA SER A 17 28.08 42.80 4.65
C SER A 17 27.16 42.06 3.68
N ILE A 18 26.70 42.75 2.63
CA ILE A 18 25.85 42.15 1.58
C ILE A 18 26.52 40.89 1.00
N THR A 19 27.85 40.90 0.92
CA THR A 19 28.69 39.78 0.50
C THR A 19 28.61 38.58 1.45
N ASP A 20 28.61 38.77 2.77
CA ASP A 20 28.45 37.68 3.75
C ASP A 20 27.04 37.10 3.71
N LEU A 21 26.03 37.94 3.52
CA LEU A 21 24.65 37.49 3.34
C LEU A 21 24.49 36.67 2.06
N HIS A 22 25.13 37.11 0.95
CA HIS A 22 25.13 36.40 -0.32
C HIS A 22 25.86 35.06 -0.22
N HIS A 23 27.03 35.00 0.43
CA HIS A 23 27.76 33.75 0.63
C HIS A 23 27.00 32.76 1.52
N ASN A 24 26.40 33.24 2.62
CA ASN A 24 25.57 32.40 3.48
C ASN A 24 24.33 31.87 2.75
N LEU A 25 23.70 32.70 1.92
CA LEU A 25 22.56 32.30 1.09
C LEU A 25 22.95 31.26 0.03
N ILE A 26 24.06 31.47 -0.69
CA ILE A 26 24.57 30.53 -1.70
C ILE A 26 24.94 29.19 -1.03
N ASN A 27 25.61 29.21 0.12
CA ASN A 27 25.94 28.01 0.88
C ASN A 27 24.69 27.28 1.37
N TYR A 28 23.70 28.01 1.88
CA TYR A 28 22.42 27.45 2.31
C TYR A 28 21.65 26.79 1.16
N LEU A 29 21.55 27.47 0.02
CA LEU A 29 20.89 26.96 -1.19
C LEU A 29 21.62 25.74 -1.76
N SER A 30 22.95 25.78 -1.82
CA SER A 30 23.77 24.67 -2.32
C SER A 30 23.68 23.44 -1.42
N ARG A 31 23.73 23.63 -0.09
CA ARG A 31 23.49 22.54 0.88
C ARG A 31 22.08 21.98 0.77
N SER A 32 21.08 22.83 0.63
CA SER A 32 19.68 22.41 0.44
C SER A 32 19.50 21.59 -0.84
N LEU A 33 20.08 22.01 -1.98
CA LEU A 33 20.05 21.25 -3.24
C LEU A 33 20.74 19.89 -3.09
N TYR A 34 21.93 19.87 -2.49
CA TYR A 34 22.69 18.65 -2.24
C TYR A 34 21.92 17.64 -1.36
N ILE A 35 21.37 18.11 -0.24
CA ILE A 35 20.58 17.30 0.69
C ILE A 35 19.30 16.78 0.00
N ARG A 36 18.59 17.63 -0.75
CA ARG A 36 17.39 17.23 -1.49
C ARG A 36 17.69 16.13 -2.51
N ASN A 37 18.82 16.22 -3.22
CA ASN A 37 19.27 15.17 -4.13
C ASN A 37 19.56 13.85 -3.40
N LEU A 38 20.22 13.89 -2.24
CA LEU A 38 20.43 12.70 -1.41
C LEU A 38 19.11 12.08 -0.93
N VAL A 39 18.13 12.89 -0.53
CA VAL A 39 16.81 12.41 -0.10
C VAL A 39 16.00 11.85 -1.28
N SER A 40 16.16 12.44 -2.47
CA SER A 40 15.60 11.95 -3.73
C SER A 40 16.11 10.56 -4.09
N LYS A 41 17.35 10.23 -3.75
CA LYS A 41 18.01 8.99 -4.16
C LYS A 41 17.82 8.78 -5.67
N GLN A 42 17.27 7.63 -6.05
CA GLN A 42 17.08 7.19 -7.43
C GLN A 42 15.70 7.60 -8.01
N ARG A 43 15.15 8.75 -7.60
CA ARG A 43 13.89 9.31 -8.13
C ARG A 43 14.17 10.41 -9.13
N ARG A 44 13.38 10.46 -10.21
CA ARG A 44 13.53 11.49 -11.24
C ARG A 44 13.02 12.83 -10.70
N ARG A 45 13.84 13.87 -10.87
CA ARG A 45 13.54 15.25 -10.48
C ARG A 45 13.29 16.08 -11.73
N MET A 46 12.47 17.12 -11.61
CA MET A 46 12.11 18.02 -12.69
C MET A 46 12.72 19.39 -12.43
N LEU A 47 13.40 19.94 -13.43
CA LEU A 47 13.91 21.31 -13.42
C LEU A 47 12.93 22.21 -14.18
N VAL A 48 12.28 23.15 -13.48
CA VAL A 48 11.32 24.10 -14.08
C VAL A 48 11.54 25.49 -13.53
N GLY A 49 11.76 26.48 -14.40
CA GLY A 49 11.90 27.88 -13.98
C GLY A 49 13.03 28.10 -12.98
N GLY A 50 14.11 27.31 -13.07
CA GLY A 50 15.22 27.31 -12.12
C GLY A 50 14.98 26.50 -10.83
N TYR A 51 13.79 25.93 -10.62
CA TYR A 51 13.49 25.09 -9.46
C TYR A 51 13.76 23.62 -9.75
N ASP A 52 14.50 22.96 -8.86
CA ASP A 52 14.76 21.53 -8.86
C ASP A 52 13.83 20.82 -7.85
N LEU A 53 12.78 20.17 -8.36
CA LEU A 53 11.71 19.56 -7.57
C LEU A 53 11.61 18.06 -7.83
N ASP A 54 11.39 17.28 -6.77
CA ASP A 54 11.09 15.85 -6.83
C ASP A 54 9.63 15.65 -7.29
N MET A 55 9.43 15.82 -8.60
CA MET A 55 8.16 15.81 -9.33
C MET A 55 8.36 15.09 -10.67
N THR A 56 7.36 14.34 -11.14
CA THR A 56 7.46 13.57 -12.38
C THR A 56 6.08 13.36 -12.99
N TYR A 57 5.90 13.72 -14.27
CA TYR A 57 4.72 13.33 -15.04
C TYR A 57 4.79 11.83 -15.33
N ILE A 58 3.78 11.10 -14.86
CA ILE A 58 3.61 9.68 -15.15
C ILE A 58 2.88 9.51 -16.47
N SER A 59 1.91 10.39 -16.74
CA SER A 59 1.30 10.65 -18.04
C SER A 59 1.12 12.15 -18.21
N ASP A 60 0.56 12.59 -19.35
CA ASP A 60 0.36 14.01 -19.66
C ASP A 60 -0.49 14.74 -18.61
N ARG A 61 -1.37 14.02 -17.91
CA ARG A 61 -2.35 14.58 -16.97
C ARG A 61 -2.20 14.09 -15.53
N ILE A 62 -1.22 13.22 -15.28
CA ILE A 62 -0.96 12.63 -13.95
C ILE A 62 0.46 12.98 -13.51
N LEU A 63 0.56 13.77 -12.44
CA LEU A 63 1.82 14.24 -11.87
C LEU A 63 2.04 13.60 -10.49
N ALA A 64 3.14 12.88 -10.32
CA ALA A 64 3.54 12.32 -9.03
C ALA A 64 4.65 13.18 -8.39
N MET A 65 4.58 13.45 -7.09
CA MET A 65 5.61 14.23 -6.39
C MET A 65 5.89 13.77 -4.95
N SER A 66 7.00 14.24 -4.39
CA SER A 66 7.26 14.18 -2.95
C SER A 66 6.51 15.29 -2.19
N PHE A 67 6.42 15.16 -0.88
CA PHE A 67 5.65 16.07 -0.03
C PHE A 67 6.09 17.54 -0.19
N PRO A 68 5.15 18.48 -0.43
CA PRO A 68 5.43 19.91 -0.42
C PRO A 68 5.57 20.37 1.04
N ALA A 69 6.79 20.68 1.44
CA ALA A 69 7.14 20.97 2.82
C ALA A 69 7.26 22.48 3.07
N GLU A 70 6.84 22.88 4.28
CA GLU A 70 7.06 24.21 4.83
C GLU A 70 8.27 24.21 5.79
N HIS A 71 8.78 25.41 6.09
CA HIS A 71 9.83 25.66 7.07
C HIS A 71 11.08 24.78 6.90
N VAL A 72 11.67 24.31 8.00
CA VAL A 72 12.92 23.54 8.03
C VAL A 72 12.88 22.25 7.19
N ARG A 73 11.69 21.67 6.98
CA ARG A 73 11.54 20.45 6.17
C ARG A 73 11.73 20.72 4.67
N ALA A 74 11.56 21.96 4.22
CA ALA A 74 11.87 22.39 2.86
C ALA A 74 13.37 22.25 2.51
N MET A 75 14.26 22.14 3.51
CA MET A 75 15.68 21.83 3.28
C MET A 75 15.92 20.40 2.75
N PHE A 76 14.96 19.49 2.97
CA PHE A 76 15.09 18.07 2.64
C PHE A 76 14.05 17.59 1.62
N ARG A 77 13.01 18.40 1.36
CA ARG A 77 11.85 18.09 0.52
C ARG A 77 11.57 19.24 -0.45
N ASN A 78 10.53 19.08 -1.27
CA ASN A 78 10.09 20.14 -2.16
C ASN A 78 9.60 21.35 -1.34
N PRO A 79 10.16 22.55 -1.47
CA PRO A 79 9.60 23.72 -0.82
C PRO A 79 8.20 23.99 -1.37
N LEU A 80 7.19 24.08 -0.50
CA LEU A 80 5.79 24.20 -0.89
C LEU A 80 5.55 25.39 -1.84
N TRP A 81 6.16 26.54 -1.56
CA TRP A 81 6.04 27.73 -2.41
C TRP A 81 6.60 27.51 -3.82
N GLN A 82 7.67 26.72 -3.98
CA GLN A 82 8.21 26.39 -5.31
C GLN A 82 7.27 25.46 -6.07
N VAL A 83 6.68 24.48 -5.37
CA VAL A 83 5.67 23.58 -5.96
C VAL A 83 4.48 24.40 -6.44
N LYS A 84 3.95 25.30 -5.59
CA LYS A 84 2.87 26.22 -5.96
C LYS A 84 3.23 27.05 -7.18
N SER A 85 4.39 27.72 -7.19
CA SER A 85 4.83 28.53 -8.33
C SER A 85 4.92 27.73 -9.63
N VAL A 86 5.45 26.51 -9.59
CA VAL A 86 5.56 25.65 -10.78
C VAL A 86 4.18 25.19 -11.27
N LEU A 87 3.28 24.82 -10.36
CA LEU A 87 1.92 24.40 -10.72
C LEU A 87 1.09 25.56 -11.25
N ASP A 88 1.15 26.74 -10.61
CA ASP A 88 0.46 27.95 -11.08
C ASP A 88 1.02 28.40 -12.44
N LEU A 89 2.33 28.31 -12.66
CA LEU A 89 2.96 28.68 -13.94
C LEU A 89 2.53 27.76 -15.10
N ARG A 90 2.46 26.44 -14.85
CA ARG A 90 2.19 25.45 -15.92
C ARG A 90 0.70 25.11 -16.09
N HIS A 91 -0.07 25.19 -15.02
CA HIS A 91 -1.44 24.65 -14.92
C HIS A 91 -2.36 25.60 -14.15
N ALA A 92 -2.23 26.91 -14.34
CA ALA A 92 -3.07 27.92 -13.68
C ALA A 92 -4.57 27.53 -13.75
N GLY A 93 -5.20 27.35 -12.58
CA GLY A 93 -6.62 26.97 -12.49
C GLY A 93 -6.94 25.50 -12.81
N HIS A 94 -5.98 24.73 -13.32
CA HIS A 94 -6.18 23.40 -13.91
C HIS A 94 -5.43 22.27 -13.16
N TYR A 95 -5.12 22.44 -11.88
CA TYR A 95 -4.59 21.35 -11.06
C TYR A 95 -5.38 21.14 -9.77
N LYS A 96 -5.50 19.87 -9.37
CA LYS A 96 -5.99 19.43 -8.04
C LYS A 96 -4.95 18.52 -7.40
N VAL A 97 -4.67 18.75 -6.11
CA VAL A 97 -3.65 18.03 -5.35
C VAL A 97 -4.30 16.96 -4.47
N TYR A 98 -3.73 15.76 -4.46
CA TYR A 98 -4.17 14.62 -3.67
C TYR A 98 -3.09 14.26 -2.65
N ASN A 99 -3.36 14.53 -1.37
CA ASN A 99 -2.45 14.25 -0.26
C ASN A 99 -2.76 12.88 0.36
N LEU A 100 -1.81 11.96 0.23
CA LEU A 100 -1.91 10.59 0.73
C LEU A 100 -1.35 10.39 2.14
N CYS A 101 -0.87 11.45 2.79
CA CYS A 101 -0.26 11.38 4.12
C CYS A 101 -1.30 11.46 5.23
N VAL A 102 -1.33 10.45 6.08
CA VAL A 102 -2.03 10.51 7.36
C VAL A 102 -1.25 11.40 8.35
N GLU A 103 0.08 11.30 8.31
CA GLU A 103 0.99 11.90 9.28
C GLU A 103 1.18 13.42 9.11
N GLN A 104 0.83 13.96 7.95
CA GLN A 104 1.03 15.37 7.64
C GLN A 104 -0.05 15.94 6.70
N ALA A 105 -0.44 17.16 7.02
CA ALA A 105 -1.28 18.02 6.20
C ALA A 105 -0.66 19.43 6.17
N TYR A 106 -1.14 20.24 5.24
CA TYR A 106 -0.83 21.65 5.08
C TYR A 106 -2.14 22.35 4.72
N ASP A 107 -2.20 23.67 4.89
CA ASP A 107 -3.39 24.44 4.54
C ASP A 107 -3.67 24.34 3.03
N ALA A 108 -4.88 23.91 2.67
CA ALA A 108 -5.32 23.76 1.29
C ALA A 108 -5.37 25.09 0.53
N SER A 109 -5.46 26.23 1.23
CA SER A 109 -5.44 27.57 0.64
C SER A 109 -4.19 27.82 -0.21
N HIS A 110 -3.06 27.18 0.12
CA HIS A 110 -1.83 27.23 -0.66
C HIS A 110 -1.99 26.76 -2.11
N PHE A 111 -2.95 25.88 -2.36
CA PHE A 111 -3.27 25.33 -3.67
C PHE A 111 -4.70 25.71 -4.08
N HIS A 112 -5.13 26.92 -3.72
CA HIS A 112 -6.43 27.51 -4.07
C HIS A 112 -7.63 26.66 -3.58
N GLY A 113 -7.48 25.98 -2.44
CA GLY A 113 -8.50 25.09 -1.89
C GLY A 113 -8.68 23.77 -2.64
N ARG A 114 -7.92 23.53 -3.72
CA ARG A 114 -8.01 22.30 -4.55
C ARG A 114 -7.11 21.19 -4.01
N VAL A 115 -7.25 20.86 -2.72
CA VAL A 115 -6.53 19.75 -2.08
C VAL A 115 -7.52 18.75 -1.50
N GLU A 116 -7.42 17.51 -1.95
CA GLU A 116 -8.19 16.39 -1.39
C GLU A 116 -7.29 15.44 -0.62
N ARG A 117 -7.80 14.83 0.46
CA ARG A 117 -7.02 13.91 1.30
C ARG A 117 -7.52 12.48 1.17
N TYR A 118 -6.58 11.57 0.99
CA TYR A 118 -6.78 10.11 1.04
C TYR A 118 -5.70 9.50 1.96
N PRO A 119 -5.83 9.71 3.27
CA PRO A 119 -4.77 9.43 4.24
C PRO A 119 -4.45 7.93 4.32
N MET A 120 -3.16 7.60 4.18
CA MET A 120 -2.64 6.24 4.29
C MET A 120 -1.37 6.18 5.14
N ASP A 121 -1.26 5.14 5.96
CA ASP A 121 -0.04 4.84 6.70
C ASP A 121 1.16 4.57 5.79
N ASP A 122 2.34 5.00 6.23
CA ASP A 122 3.54 4.77 5.45
C ASP A 122 3.86 3.27 5.34
N ASN A 123 4.16 2.84 4.11
CA ASN A 123 4.39 1.44 3.76
C ASN A 123 3.18 0.51 3.97
N HIS A 124 1.97 1.07 4.07
CA HIS A 124 0.73 0.30 4.17
C HIS A 124 -0.09 0.36 2.86
N VAL A 125 -1.26 -0.29 2.89
CA VAL A 125 -2.25 -0.37 1.81
C VAL A 125 -3.55 0.26 2.28
N PRO A 126 -4.30 0.98 1.43
CA PRO A 126 -5.62 1.49 1.77
C PRO A 126 -6.70 0.42 1.59
N PRO A 127 -7.90 0.61 2.17
CA PRO A 127 -9.06 -0.17 1.79
C PRO A 127 -9.40 0.01 0.31
N LEU A 128 -9.89 -1.04 -0.36
CA LEU A 128 -10.31 -0.96 -1.78
C LEU A 128 -11.39 0.12 -2.01
N GLN A 129 -12.23 0.37 -1.01
CA GLN A 129 -13.21 1.47 -1.04
C GLN A 129 -12.54 2.84 -1.20
N MET A 130 -11.43 3.09 -0.51
CA MET A 130 -10.68 4.35 -0.63
C MET A 130 -10.02 4.45 -2.02
N ILE A 131 -9.54 3.34 -2.59
CA ILE A 131 -9.00 3.30 -3.95
C ILE A 131 -10.09 3.71 -4.95
N ARG A 132 -11.30 3.17 -4.81
CA ARG A 132 -12.46 3.54 -5.62
C ARG A 132 -12.75 5.04 -5.54
N GLU A 133 -12.96 5.56 -4.33
CA GLU A 133 -13.30 6.98 -4.12
C GLU A 133 -12.22 7.91 -4.67
N PHE A 134 -10.94 7.52 -4.57
CA PHE A 134 -9.85 8.26 -5.18
C PHE A 134 -9.90 8.22 -6.70
N CYS A 135 -10.10 7.05 -7.31
CA CYS A 135 -10.12 6.93 -8.77
C CYS A 135 -11.30 7.67 -9.39
N GLU A 136 -12.48 7.58 -8.77
CA GLU A 136 -13.69 8.30 -9.19
C GLU A 136 -13.51 9.83 -9.07
N ASP A 137 -12.89 10.33 -8.00
CA ASP A 137 -12.60 11.77 -7.85
C ASP A 137 -11.59 12.25 -8.89
N VAL A 138 -10.48 11.53 -9.08
CA VAL A 138 -9.49 11.87 -10.12
C VAL A 138 -10.13 11.86 -11.51
N TYR A 139 -10.94 10.84 -11.82
CA TYR A 139 -11.64 10.76 -13.11
C TYR A 139 -12.60 11.94 -13.31
N SER A 140 -13.40 12.27 -12.29
CA SER A 140 -14.33 13.41 -12.32
C SER A 140 -13.59 14.73 -12.56
N TRP A 141 -12.51 14.99 -11.82
CA TRP A 141 -11.68 16.17 -11.99
C TRP A 141 -11.08 16.26 -13.40
N LEU A 142 -10.51 15.18 -13.90
CA LEU A 142 -9.89 15.15 -15.23
C LEU A 142 -10.92 15.20 -16.37
N SER A 143 -12.14 14.74 -16.14
CA SER A 143 -13.22 14.80 -17.13
C SER A 143 -13.84 16.19 -17.25
N SER A 144 -13.75 17.01 -16.20
CA SER A 144 -14.36 18.35 -16.19
C SER A 144 -13.69 19.37 -17.13
N ASP A 145 -12.40 19.21 -17.44
CA ASP A 145 -11.69 20.05 -18.42
C ASP A 145 -10.47 19.27 -18.98
N PRO A 146 -10.22 19.25 -20.29
CA PRO A 146 -9.06 18.56 -20.89
C PRO A 146 -7.70 19.10 -20.42
N LYS A 147 -7.62 20.34 -19.95
CA LYS A 147 -6.39 20.94 -19.39
C LYS A 147 -6.11 20.49 -17.96
N ASN A 148 -7.11 19.93 -17.26
CA ASN A 148 -6.94 19.55 -15.87
C ASN A 148 -5.86 18.47 -15.72
N ILE A 149 -5.05 18.59 -14.67
CA ILE A 149 -4.10 17.58 -14.22
C ILE A 149 -4.38 17.19 -12.76
N ALA A 150 -4.07 15.95 -12.41
CA ALA A 150 -4.10 15.46 -11.04
C ALA A 150 -2.67 15.37 -10.50
N VAL A 151 -2.44 15.95 -9.32
CA VAL A 151 -1.12 15.99 -8.66
C VAL A 151 -1.18 15.14 -7.40
N ILE A 152 -0.49 13.99 -7.39
CA ILE A 152 -0.59 13.00 -6.31
C ILE A 152 0.72 12.92 -5.56
N HIS A 153 0.66 12.97 -4.22
CA HIS A 153 1.87 12.90 -3.41
C HIS A 153 1.67 12.13 -2.11
N CYS A 154 2.78 11.62 -1.59
CA CYS A 154 2.92 11.16 -0.22
C CYS A 154 4.20 11.79 0.36
N MET A 155 4.83 11.21 1.39
CA MET A 155 6.10 11.72 1.89
C MET A 155 7.20 11.72 0.82
N ALA A 156 7.44 10.57 0.19
CA ALA A 156 8.52 10.39 -0.78
C ALA A 156 8.04 10.35 -2.24
N GLY A 157 6.74 10.32 -2.50
CA GLY A 157 6.21 10.16 -3.85
C GLY A 157 6.63 8.84 -4.49
N LYS A 158 6.68 7.74 -3.73
CA LYS A 158 7.15 6.42 -4.20
C LYS A 158 6.09 5.34 -4.05
N GLY A 159 5.98 4.71 -2.86
CA GLY A 159 5.08 3.57 -2.63
C GLY A 159 3.59 3.93 -2.62
N ARG A 160 3.14 4.71 -1.64
CA ARG A 160 1.73 5.18 -1.52
C ARG A 160 1.24 5.87 -2.80
N THR A 161 2.02 6.83 -3.31
CA THR A 161 1.73 7.52 -4.57
C THR A 161 1.65 6.55 -5.73
N GLY A 162 2.59 5.61 -5.85
CA GLY A 162 2.58 4.63 -6.93
C GLY A 162 1.38 3.70 -6.86
N LEU A 163 0.98 3.24 -5.67
CA LEU A 163 -0.24 2.45 -5.52
C LEU A 163 -1.45 3.19 -6.10
N MET A 164 -1.72 4.43 -5.64
CA MET A 164 -2.89 5.18 -6.09
C MET A 164 -2.81 5.58 -7.56
N VAL A 165 -1.63 6.00 -8.05
CA VAL A 165 -1.41 6.32 -9.46
C VAL A 165 -1.63 5.11 -10.35
N CYS A 166 -1.04 3.96 -10.00
CA CYS A 166 -1.24 2.72 -10.75
C CYS A 166 -2.71 2.28 -10.71
N SER A 167 -3.37 2.37 -9.56
CA SER A 167 -4.81 2.09 -9.45
C SER A 167 -5.66 2.98 -10.36
N TYR A 168 -5.33 4.27 -10.51
CA TYR A 168 -6.02 5.15 -11.45
C TYR A 168 -5.73 4.78 -12.91
N LEU A 169 -4.48 4.47 -13.26
CA LEU A 169 -4.16 4.01 -14.62
C LEU A 169 -4.92 2.73 -14.97
N VAL A 170 -5.03 1.81 -14.01
CA VAL A 170 -5.84 0.59 -14.14
C VAL A 170 -7.32 0.93 -14.30
N TYR A 171 -7.83 1.89 -13.52
CA TYR A 171 -9.21 2.40 -13.67
C TYR A 171 -9.49 2.98 -15.07
N THR A 172 -8.47 3.49 -15.76
CA THR A 172 -8.59 3.96 -17.15
C THR A 172 -8.37 2.90 -18.23
N GLY A 173 -8.26 1.61 -17.85
CA GLY A 173 -8.20 0.47 -18.79
C GLY A 173 -6.82 -0.14 -18.99
N MET A 174 -5.79 0.28 -18.24
CA MET A 174 -4.46 -0.35 -18.28
C MET A 174 -4.43 -1.62 -17.42
N SER A 175 -3.60 -2.61 -17.75
CA SER A 175 -3.38 -3.73 -16.81
C SER A 175 -2.57 -3.31 -15.58
N ALA A 176 -2.71 -4.03 -14.47
CA ALA A 176 -1.97 -3.77 -13.24
C ALA A 176 -0.45 -3.81 -13.46
N GLU A 177 0.05 -4.78 -14.22
CA GLU A 177 1.49 -4.92 -14.50
C GLU A 177 2.02 -3.78 -15.38
N GLU A 178 1.27 -3.38 -16.41
CA GLU A 178 1.65 -2.24 -17.25
C GLU A 178 1.69 -0.94 -16.45
N ALA A 179 0.69 -0.70 -15.59
CA ALA A 179 0.62 0.48 -14.75
C ALA A 179 1.80 0.52 -13.75
N LEU A 180 2.11 -0.61 -13.11
CA LEU A 180 3.24 -0.73 -12.18
C LEU A 180 4.59 -0.52 -12.89
N ARG A 181 4.74 -1.04 -14.10
CA ARG A 181 5.95 -0.89 -14.93
C ARG A 181 6.13 0.56 -15.39
N LEU A 182 5.08 1.17 -15.94
CA LEU A 182 5.09 2.56 -16.40
C LEU A 182 5.46 3.50 -15.25
N TYR A 183 4.83 3.33 -14.09
CA TYR A 183 5.13 4.16 -12.92
C TYR A 183 6.59 3.99 -12.48
N ALA A 184 7.12 2.76 -12.47
CA ALA A 184 8.50 2.50 -12.10
C ALA A 184 9.50 3.19 -13.05
N GLU A 185 9.28 3.06 -14.36
CA GLU A 185 10.11 3.64 -15.41
C GLU A 185 10.14 5.17 -15.35
N LYS A 186 8.95 5.79 -15.21
CA LYS A 186 8.82 7.24 -15.15
C LYS A 186 9.34 7.80 -13.83
N ARG A 187 8.95 7.21 -12.70
CA ARG A 187 9.21 7.81 -11.38
C ARG A 187 10.64 7.60 -10.87
N THR A 188 11.28 6.50 -11.26
CA THR A 188 12.58 6.10 -10.72
C THR A 188 13.62 5.86 -11.81
N THR A 189 14.90 5.86 -11.44
CA THR A 189 16.01 5.57 -12.35
C THR A 189 16.46 4.11 -12.31
N ASN A 190 16.05 3.34 -11.29
CA ASN A 190 16.30 1.90 -11.17
C ASN A 190 15.08 1.01 -11.45
N ASN A 191 14.00 1.59 -11.97
CA ASN A 191 12.74 0.86 -12.21
C ASN A 191 12.17 0.19 -10.94
N GLU A 192 12.48 0.73 -9.76
CA GLU A 192 11.82 0.33 -8.52
C GLU A 192 10.76 1.36 -8.13
N GLY A 193 9.58 1.33 -8.76
CA GLY A 193 8.45 2.19 -8.40
C GLY A 193 7.77 1.74 -7.10
N VAL A 194 6.68 1.00 -7.24
CA VAL A 194 5.99 0.34 -6.11
C VAL A 194 6.73 -0.97 -5.80
N SER A 195 7.59 -0.92 -4.79
CA SER A 195 8.46 -2.05 -4.41
C SER A 195 7.92 -2.91 -3.28
N ILE A 196 6.85 -2.50 -2.59
CA ILE A 196 6.23 -3.27 -1.50
C ILE A 196 5.27 -4.30 -2.12
N PRO A 197 5.49 -5.61 -1.93
CA PRO A 197 4.64 -6.66 -2.49
C PRO A 197 3.15 -6.47 -2.19
N SER A 198 2.77 -6.12 -0.94
CA SER A 198 1.37 -5.89 -0.62
C SER A 198 0.75 -4.72 -1.37
N GLN A 199 1.52 -3.66 -1.64
CA GLN A 199 1.02 -2.54 -2.45
C GLN A 199 0.77 -2.97 -3.90
N ARG A 200 1.66 -3.78 -4.49
CA ARG A 200 1.46 -4.36 -5.82
C ARG A 200 0.25 -5.31 -5.84
N ARG A 201 0.10 -6.13 -4.80
CA ARG A 201 -1.04 -7.04 -4.62
C ARG A 201 -2.37 -6.28 -4.62
N TYR A 202 -2.44 -5.12 -3.97
CA TYR A 202 -3.66 -4.31 -3.95
C TYR A 202 -3.97 -3.64 -5.29
N VAL A 203 -2.96 -3.29 -6.10
CA VAL A 203 -3.19 -2.85 -7.49
C VAL A 203 -3.79 -3.99 -8.32
N ARG A 204 -3.32 -5.23 -8.12
CA ARG A 204 -3.91 -6.42 -8.78
C ARG A 204 -5.31 -6.73 -8.27
N TYR A 205 -5.56 -6.66 -6.96
CA TYR A 205 -6.92 -6.78 -6.41
C TYR A 205 -7.86 -5.73 -7.00
N TRP A 206 -7.37 -4.51 -7.18
CA TRP A 206 -8.12 -3.43 -7.82
C TRP A 206 -8.50 -3.78 -9.26
N GLU A 207 -7.57 -4.27 -10.07
CA GLU A 207 -7.85 -4.73 -11.44
C GLU A 207 -8.98 -5.79 -11.47
N HIS A 208 -8.96 -6.76 -10.54
CA HIS A 208 -9.94 -7.85 -10.49
C HIS A 208 -11.36 -7.40 -10.16
N VAL A 209 -11.53 -6.22 -9.54
CA VAL A 209 -12.87 -5.70 -9.17
C VAL A 209 -13.43 -4.72 -10.21
N LEU A 210 -12.71 -4.49 -11.29
CA LEU A 210 -13.16 -3.63 -12.38
C LEU A 210 -13.75 -4.47 -13.52
N SER A 211 -14.78 -3.93 -14.16
CA SER A 211 -15.35 -4.47 -15.39
C SER A 211 -15.52 -3.35 -16.40
N PHE A 212 -14.98 -3.53 -17.61
CA PHE A 212 -15.07 -2.56 -18.69
C PHE A 212 -16.14 -3.01 -19.68
N SER A 213 -17.15 -2.16 -19.94
CA SER A 213 -18.21 -2.47 -20.90
C SER A 213 -17.66 -2.45 -22.33
N LYS A 214 -17.86 -3.54 -23.06
CA LYS A 214 -17.55 -3.61 -24.50
C LYS A 214 -18.49 -2.63 -25.23
N GLY A 215 -17.94 -1.59 -25.87
CA GLY A 215 -18.70 -0.68 -26.73
C GLY A 215 -18.77 0.79 -26.31
N VAL A 216 -18.26 1.18 -25.13
CA VAL A 216 -18.14 2.60 -24.74
C VAL A 216 -16.65 2.95 -24.59
N PRO A 217 -16.00 3.52 -25.62
CA PRO A 217 -14.54 3.70 -25.64
C PRO A 217 -13.98 4.68 -24.58
N ARG A 218 -14.81 5.32 -23.74
CA ARG A 218 -14.40 6.45 -22.86
C ARG A 218 -15.11 6.52 -21.51
N GLY A 219 -15.95 5.55 -21.16
CA GLY A 219 -16.68 5.54 -19.89
C GLY A 219 -15.84 5.01 -18.72
N PRO A 220 -16.11 5.40 -17.47
CA PRO A 220 -15.48 4.78 -16.31
C PRO A 220 -15.90 3.31 -16.21
N PRO A 221 -15.04 2.42 -15.67
CA PRO A 221 -15.40 1.02 -15.45
C PRO A 221 -16.48 0.87 -14.38
N ILE A 222 -17.20 -0.24 -14.43
CA ILE A 222 -18.07 -0.69 -13.35
C ILE A 222 -17.18 -1.26 -12.24
N VAL A 223 -17.30 -0.72 -11.03
CA VAL A 223 -16.54 -1.18 -9.85
C VAL A 223 -17.38 -2.16 -9.03
N LYS A 224 -17.03 -3.44 -9.08
CA LYS A 224 -17.65 -4.53 -8.32
C LYS A 224 -16.81 -4.86 -7.09
N LEU A 225 -16.88 -4.00 -6.07
CA LEU A 225 -16.18 -4.27 -4.81
C LEU A 225 -16.68 -5.57 -4.17
N PRO A 226 -15.78 -6.41 -3.64
CA PRO A 226 -16.17 -7.65 -3.01
C PRO A 226 -17.01 -7.37 -1.76
N LYS A 227 -17.98 -8.27 -1.51
CA LYS A 227 -18.72 -8.25 -0.25
C LYS A 227 -17.76 -8.53 0.90
N SER A 228 -18.00 -7.87 2.04
CA SER A 228 -17.23 -8.12 3.25
C SER A 228 -17.35 -9.60 3.63
N CYS A 229 -16.21 -10.29 3.67
CA CYS A 229 -16.16 -11.70 4.05
C CYS A 229 -15.36 -11.88 5.33
N LYS A 230 -16.00 -12.47 6.35
CA LYS A 230 -15.31 -12.94 7.55
C LYS A 230 -14.66 -14.30 7.28
N ARG A 231 -13.41 -14.45 7.70
CA ARG A 231 -12.64 -15.69 7.63
C ARG A 231 -12.12 -16.05 9.02
N GLU A 232 -12.09 -17.33 9.34
CA GLU A 232 -11.54 -17.82 10.61
C GLU A 232 -10.07 -18.17 10.42
N LEU A 233 -9.14 -17.34 10.88
CA LEU A 233 -7.72 -17.69 10.91
C LEU A 233 -7.48 -18.75 12.00
N ARG A 234 -7.07 -19.95 11.58
CA ARG A 234 -6.92 -21.14 12.45
C ARG A 234 -5.47 -21.46 12.78
N ARG A 235 -4.57 -21.27 11.81
CA ARG A 235 -3.17 -21.65 11.96
C ARG A 235 -2.26 -20.71 11.16
N ILE A 236 -1.09 -20.43 11.72
CA ILE A 236 0.01 -19.73 11.05
C ILE A 236 1.24 -20.61 11.12
N ARG A 237 1.85 -20.91 9.97
CA ARG A 237 3.04 -21.74 9.87
C ARG A 237 4.14 -21.00 9.12
N LEU A 238 5.37 -21.08 9.62
CA LEU A 238 6.56 -20.63 8.91
C LEU A 238 7.44 -21.84 8.62
N TYR A 239 7.64 -22.11 7.34
CA TYR A 239 8.42 -23.23 6.85
C TYR A 239 9.85 -22.81 6.47
N ASP A 240 10.79 -23.76 6.56
CA ASP A 240 12.21 -23.58 6.24
C ASP A 240 12.84 -22.39 6.98
N THR A 241 12.60 -22.33 8.30
CA THR A 241 13.27 -21.33 9.14
C THR A 241 14.70 -21.77 9.49
N ILE A 242 15.59 -20.82 9.80
CA ILE A 242 16.99 -21.09 10.12
C ILE A 242 17.35 -20.43 11.45
N ASN A 243 17.97 -21.19 12.36
CA ASN A 243 18.52 -20.69 13.63
C ASN A 243 17.52 -19.86 14.46
N VAL A 244 16.24 -20.26 14.45
CA VAL A 244 15.17 -19.60 15.22
C VAL A 244 14.23 -20.64 15.81
N GLU A 245 13.85 -20.43 17.08
CA GLU A 245 12.94 -21.32 17.80
C GLU A 245 11.53 -20.76 17.93
N SER A 246 11.40 -19.44 17.82
CA SER A 246 10.11 -18.77 17.91
C SER A 246 10.09 -17.43 17.17
N ILE A 247 8.91 -17.07 16.65
CA ILE A 247 8.65 -15.78 15.99
C ILE A 247 7.32 -15.25 16.51
N PHE A 248 7.34 -14.02 17.01
CA PHE A 248 6.13 -13.33 17.47
C PHE A 248 5.41 -12.71 16.29
N PHE A 249 4.09 -12.61 16.36
CA PHE A 249 3.31 -11.93 15.33
C PHE A 249 2.13 -11.17 15.92
N VAL A 250 1.68 -10.17 15.17
CA VAL A 250 0.47 -9.37 15.44
C VAL A 250 -0.38 -9.39 14.18
N VAL A 251 -1.66 -9.74 14.34
CA VAL A 251 -2.69 -9.69 13.30
C VAL A 251 -3.54 -8.45 13.57
N SER A 252 -3.76 -7.63 12.54
CA SER A 252 -4.56 -6.41 12.61
C SER A 252 -5.49 -6.30 11.41
N GLU A 253 -6.62 -5.65 11.60
CA GLU A 253 -7.60 -5.30 10.54
C GLU A 253 -7.71 -3.79 10.40
N LEU A 254 -8.01 -3.29 9.21
CA LEU A 254 -8.35 -1.88 9.04
C LEU A 254 -9.77 -1.60 9.49
N GLN A 255 -9.90 -0.78 10.52
CA GLN A 255 -11.18 -0.40 11.10
C GLN A 255 -11.73 0.85 10.41
N ARG A 256 -12.98 0.77 9.93
CA ARG A 256 -13.69 1.95 9.43
C ARG A 256 -14.10 2.86 10.59
N VAL A 257 -13.80 4.15 10.46
CA VAL A 257 -14.23 5.19 11.39
C VAL A 257 -15.30 6.04 10.68
N PRO A 258 -16.52 6.16 11.23
CA PRO A 258 -17.59 6.96 10.61
C PRO A 258 -17.14 8.40 10.34
N GLY A 259 -17.41 8.90 9.14
CA GLY A 259 -17.07 10.26 8.72
C GLY A 259 -15.60 10.47 8.33
N GLU A 260 -14.74 9.47 8.51
CA GLU A 260 -13.32 9.55 8.21
C GLU A 260 -12.96 8.66 7.02
N LYS A 261 -12.10 9.17 6.12
CA LYS A 261 -11.50 8.34 5.06
C LYS A 261 -10.43 7.40 5.64
N TYR A 262 -9.70 7.84 6.66
CA TYR A 262 -8.63 7.03 7.26
C TYR A 262 -9.21 5.84 8.03
N CYS A 263 -8.66 4.65 7.75
CA CYS A 263 -9.00 3.43 8.48
C CYS A 263 -7.77 2.98 9.29
N PRO A 264 -7.70 3.24 10.61
CA PRO A 264 -6.57 2.82 11.42
C PRO A 264 -6.51 1.29 11.56
N PRO A 265 -5.30 0.71 11.69
CA PRO A 265 -5.14 -0.71 11.99
C PRO A 265 -5.48 -0.99 13.46
N THR A 266 -6.36 -1.95 13.70
CA THR A 266 -6.76 -2.41 15.03
C THR A 266 -6.24 -3.82 15.26
N GLU A 267 -5.56 -4.06 16.38
CA GLU A 267 -5.05 -5.38 16.76
C GLU A 267 -6.21 -6.34 17.04
N VAL A 268 -6.16 -7.51 16.39
CA VAL A 268 -7.17 -8.57 16.51
C VAL A 268 -6.61 -9.73 17.33
N SER A 269 -5.32 -10.03 17.12
CA SER A 269 -4.64 -11.12 17.82
C SER A 269 -3.14 -10.88 17.85
N LYS A 270 -2.51 -11.35 18.93
CA LYS A 270 -1.06 -11.32 19.10
C LYS A 270 -0.60 -12.62 19.75
N SER A 271 0.37 -13.27 19.13
CA SER A 271 0.84 -14.58 19.58
C SER A 271 2.24 -14.89 19.06
N CYS A 272 2.65 -16.16 19.16
CA CYS A 272 4.00 -16.63 18.87
C CYS A 272 3.97 -18.01 18.20
N CYS A 273 4.59 -18.10 17.02
CA CYS A 273 4.90 -19.36 16.38
C CYS A 273 6.11 -19.99 17.06
N ARG A 274 6.05 -21.29 17.37
CA ARG A 274 7.14 -22.03 18.03
C ARG A 274 7.48 -23.29 17.26
N ARG A 275 8.71 -23.78 17.40
CA ARG A 275 9.16 -25.00 16.75
C ARG A 275 8.25 -26.18 17.12
N ILE A 276 7.86 -26.96 16.12
CA ILE A 276 7.14 -28.21 16.33
C ILE A 276 8.07 -29.16 17.09
N LYS A 277 7.68 -29.58 18.30
CA LYS A 277 8.41 -30.62 19.06
C LYS A 277 7.93 -31.98 18.57
N ASN A 278 8.86 -32.83 18.12
CA ASN A 278 8.58 -34.22 17.76
C ASN A 278 7.79 -34.89 18.91
N GLY A 279 6.58 -35.38 18.62
CA GLY A 279 5.72 -36.08 19.58
C GLY A 279 4.47 -35.31 20.07
N ILE A 280 4.31 -34.02 19.74
CA ILE A 280 3.06 -33.31 20.00
C ILE A 280 2.20 -33.33 18.73
N GLN A 281 1.68 -34.51 18.39
CA GLN A 281 0.52 -34.60 17.51
C GLN A 281 -0.68 -34.20 18.37
N ARG A 282 -1.01 -32.90 18.43
CA ARG A 282 -2.22 -32.47 19.14
C ARG A 282 -3.41 -33.19 18.51
N THR A 283 -4.16 -33.91 19.35
CA THR A 283 -5.27 -34.81 18.99
C THR A 283 -6.44 -34.12 18.28
N TYR A 284 -6.48 -32.79 18.27
CA TYR A 284 -7.54 -31.97 17.70
C TYR A 284 -7.01 -30.96 16.68
N SER A 285 -6.33 -31.43 15.63
CA SER A 285 -6.39 -30.71 14.35
C SER A 285 -7.62 -31.25 13.63
N PRO A 286 -8.69 -30.48 13.41
CA PRO A 286 -9.76 -30.93 12.53
C PRO A 286 -9.14 -31.13 11.14
N ARG A 287 -8.83 -32.38 10.77
CA ARG A 287 -8.29 -32.80 9.46
C ARG A 287 -9.30 -32.68 8.32
N TYR A 288 -10.43 -32.04 8.62
CA TYR A 288 -11.66 -32.09 7.87
C TYR A 288 -12.15 -30.66 7.72
N PHE A 289 -12.25 -30.19 6.49
CA PHE A 289 -12.79 -28.88 6.16
C PHE A 289 -13.87 -29.07 5.11
N TYR A 290 -14.95 -28.30 5.21
CA TYR A 290 -15.99 -28.29 4.19
C TYR A 290 -15.59 -27.30 3.11
N SER A 291 -15.25 -27.76 1.90
CA SER A 291 -14.97 -26.86 0.77
C SER A 291 -16.18 -26.75 -0.14
N PHE A 292 -16.41 -25.55 -0.68
CA PHE A 292 -17.36 -25.31 -1.76
C PHE A 292 -16.57 -25.32 -3.08
N VAL A 293 -16.93 -26.21 -4.00
CA VAL A 293 -16.27 -26.30 -5.32
C VAL A 293 -16.81 -25.18 -6.21
N GLU A 294 -15.93 -24.35 -6.76
CA GLU A 294 -16.27 -23.44 -7.86
C GLU A 294 -16.59 -24.28 -9.10
N LEU A 295 -17.70 -23.99 -9.77
CA LEU A 295 -17.97 -24.54 -11.09
C LEU A 295 -16.90 -23.96 -12.03
N GLU A 296 -16.08 -24.82 -12.62
CA GLU A 296 -15.46 -24.49 -13.91
C GLU A 296 -16.62 -24.44 -14.91
N ASP A 297 -16.85 -23.28 -15.51
CA ASP A 297 -17.84 -23.09 -16.56
C ASP A 297 -17.41 -23.91 -17.80
N ASN A 298 -17.71 -25.22 -17.78
CA ASN A 298 -17.85 -26.01 -18.99
C ASN A 298 -19.29 -25.82 -19.46
N GLU A 299 -19.46 -25.34 -20.69
CA GLU A 299 -20.71 -24.82 -21.28
C GLU A 299 -21.87 -25.83 -21.42
N ASP A 300 -21.83 -27.01 -20.80
CA ASP A 300 -22.88 -28.01 -20.97
C ASP A 300 -23.55 -28.40 -19.64
N GLU A 301 -24.87 -28.19 -19.64
CA GLU A 301 -25.91 -28.63 -18.69
C GLU A 301 -26.38 -27.64 -17.60
N MET A 302 -27.48 -26.95 -17.93
CA MET A 302 -28.46 -26.39 -17.01
C MET A 302 -28.98 -27.44 -16.00
N LYS A 303 -28.38 -27.51 -14.81
CA LYS A 303 -29.09 -27.83 -13.56
C LYS A 303 -28.47 -27.06 -12.39
N GLN A 304 -29.21 -26.09 -11.86
CA GLN A 304 -28.96 -25.52 -10.52
C GLN A 304 -29.24 -26.58 -9.46
N GLU A 305 -28.33 -27.54 -9.28
CA GLU A 305 -28.26 -28.30 -8.03
C GLU A 305 -27.47 -27.48 -7.02
N LYS A 306 -28.11 -27.13 -5.90
CA LYS A 306 -27.40 -26.72 -4.67
C LYS A 306 -26.53 -27.89 -4.23
N LYS A 307 -25.30 -28.01 -4.76
CA LYS A 307 -24.37 -29.04 -4.33
C LYS A 307 -23.95 -28.76 -2.89
N GLU A 308 -24.24 -29.71 -2.01
CA GLU A 308 -23.92 -29.66 -0.58
C GLU A 308 -22.40 -29.49 -0.36
N PRO A 309 -21.98 -28.83 0.73
CA PRO A 309 -20.57 -28.69 1.09
C PRO A 309 -19.90 -30.06 1.11
N ARG A 310 -18.80 -30.21 0.36
CA ARG A 310 -18.07 -31.47 0.32
C ARG A 310 -17.04 -31.48 1.46
N LEU A 311 -17.01 -32.58 2.20
CA LEU A 311 -15.97 -32.85 3.19
C LEU A 311 -14.65 -33.03 2.44
N VAL A 312 -13.79 -32.02 2.48
CA VAL A 312 -12.42 -32.12 2.02
C VAL A 312 -11.58 -32.54 3.22
N VAL A 313 -11.03 -33.74 3.12
CA VAL A 313 -9.96 -34.17 4.01
C VAL A 313 -8.72 -33.42 3.54
N GLN A 314 -8.23 -32.48 4.34
CA GLN A 314 -6.87 -32.00 4.13
C GLN A 314 -5.96 -33.14 4.54
N MET A 315 -5.58 -33.95 3.56
CA MET A 315 -4.43 -34.83 3.70
C MET A 315 -3.26 -33.90 3.97
N ASP A 316 -2.77 -33.91 5.21
CA ASP A 316 -1.41 -33.51 5.51
C ASP A 316 -0.54 -34.45 4.66
N THR A 317 -0.32 -34.12 3.39
CA THR A 317 0.78 -34.65 2.59
C THR A 317 2.03 -34.00 3.16
N GLU A 318 2.31 -34.30 4.43
CA GLU A 318 3.51 -33.89 5.09
C GLU A 318 4.64 -34.60 4.34
N SER A 319 5.24 -33.89 3.38
CA SER A 319 6.38 -34.40 2.65
C SER A 319 7.42 -34.86 3.66
N SER A 320 8.05 -36.01 3.43
CA SER A 320 9.19 -36.47 4.23
C SER A 320 10.31 -35.41 4.34
N MET A 321 10.37 -34.46 3.38
CA MET A 321 11.24 -33.29 3.41
C MET A 321 10.90 -32.27 4.52
N LEU A 322 9.65 -32.23 5.01
CA LEU A 322 9.24 -31.36 6.13
C LEU A 322 9.91 -31.76 7.45
N TYR A 323 10.29 -33.04 7.61
CA TYR A 323 11.03 -33.51 8.79
C TYR A 323 12.50 -33.09 8.76
N GLN A 324 13.03 -32.70 7.60
CA GLN A 324 14.42 -32.25 7.47
C GLN A 324 14.58 -30.73 7.70
N LYS A 325 13.51 -29.95 7.49
CA LYS A 325 13.53 -28.48 7.58
C LYS A 325 12.81 -28.00 8.83
N THR A 326 13.27 -26.89 9.42
CA THR A 326 12.61 -26.39 10.64
C THR A 326 11.29 -25.72 10.31
N CYS A 327 10.28 -26.01 11.13
CA CYS A 327 8.94 -25.47 11.01
C CYS A 327 8.53 -24.81 12.33
N LEU A 328 8.12 -23.55 12.27
CA LEU A 328 7.47 -22.85 13.37
C LEU A 328 5.97 -22.82 13.13
N ASP A 329 5.19 -23.04 14.18
CA ASP A 329 3.76 -23.20 14.07
C ASP A 329 3.02 -22.49 15.21
N HIS A 330 1.85 -21.97 14.90
CA HIS A 330 0.88 -21.49 15.86
C HIS A 330 -0.52 -21.93 15.45
N PHE A 331 -1.18 -22.69 16.32
CA PHE A 331 -2.58 -23.06 16.19
C PHE A 331 -3.42 -22.28 17.19
N TYR A 332 -4.56 -21.77 16.73
CA TYR A 332 -5.53 -21.09 17.57
C TYR A 332 -6.52 -22.09 18.17
N ASP A 333 -6.52 -22.24 19.49
CA ASP A 333 -7.52 -23.07 20.19
C ASP A 333 -8.95 -22.57 19.93
N LYS A 334 -9.10 -21.25 19.77
CA LYS A 334 -10.33 -20.59 19.26
C LYS A 334 -9.95 -19.77 18.02
N PRO A 335 -10.48 -20.10 16.82
CA PRO A 335 -10.13 -19.39 15.60
C PRO A 335 -10.35 -17.88 15.71
N VAL A 336 -9.43 -17.11 15.14
CA VAL A 336 -9.52 -15.64 15.13
C VAL A 336 -10.33 -15.22 13.91
N GLN A 337 -11.43 -14.50 14.11
CA GLN A 337 -12.17 -13.94 12.99
C GLN A 337 -11.44 -12.73 12.43
N VAL A 338 -11.25 -12.71 11.11
CA VAL A 338 -10.70 -11.58 10.37
C VAL A 338 -11.56 -11.20 9.17
N SER A 339 -11.63 -9.92 8.84
CA SER A 339 -12.46 -9.41 7.73
C SER A 339 -11.84 -8.23 7.00
N GLY A 340 -12.02 -8.17 5.69
CA GLY A 340 -11.56 -7.06 4.86
C GLY A 340 -10.05 -7.04 4.74
N ASP A 341 -9.45 -5.87 4.95
CA ASP A 341 -8.02 -5.64 4.80
C ASP A 341 -7.27 -6.04 6.07
N VAL A 342 -6.50 -7.12 5.98
CA VAL A 342 -5.78 -7.72 7.11
C VAL A 342 -4.28 -7.51 6.94
N ARG A 343 -3.61 -7.21 8.03
CA ARG A 343 -2.15 -7.11 8.14
C ARG A 343 -1.63 -8.09 9.18
N ILE A 344 -0.59 -8.83 8.84
CA ILE A 344 0.14 -9.67 9.80
C ILE A 344 1.60 -9.22 9.84
N ILE A 345 2.08 -8.84 11.01
CA ILE A 345 3.45 -8.37 11.24
C ILE A 345 4.20 -9.38 12.10
N PHE A 346 5.41 -9.74 11.68
CA PHE A 346 6.26 -10.69 12.39
C PHE A 346 7.45 -9.98 13.05
N TYR A 347 7.78 -10.42 14.26
CA TYR A 347 8.79 -9.83 15.14
C TYR A 347 9.70 -10.91 15.72
N GLU A 348 10.96 -10.57 15.95
CA GLU A 348 11.91 -11.46 16.63
C GLU A 348 11.53 -11.67 18.09
N LYS A 349 11.05 -10.62 18.75
CA LYS A 349 10.64 -10.58 20.16
C LYS A 349 9.39 -9.72 20.29
N LEU A 350 8.61 -9.90 21.36
CA LEU A 350 7.42 -9.06 21.67
C LEU A 350 7.74 -7.56 21.67
N ILE A 351 8.96 -7.22 22.09
CA ILE A 351 9.53 -5.88 22.05
C ILE A 351 10.85 -6.02 21.29
N GLY A 352 10.83 -5.74 19.98
CA GLY A 352 11.96 -5.97 19.11
C GLY A 352 11.72 -5.47 17.68
N GLY A 353 12.75 -5.60 16.84
CA GLY A 353 12.66 -5.21 15.44
C GLY A 353 11.66 -6.07 14.65
N ARG A 354 10.87 -5.41 13.80
CA ARG A 354 10.03 -6.09 12.81
C ARG A 354 10.90 -6.87 11.82
N LEU A 355 10.55 -8.12 11.58
CA LEU A 355 11.22 -8.99 10.62
C LEU A 355 10.71 -8.74 9.20
N PHE A 356 9.39 -8.86 9.03
CA PHE A 356 8.64 -8.67 7.80
C PHE A 356 7.14 -8.58 8.12
N TYR A 357 6.32 -8.28 7.11
CA TYR A 357 4.86 -8.33 7.24
C TYR A 357 4.20 -8.67 5.90
N ALA A 358 2.92 -8.96 5.91
CA ALA A 358 2.10 -9.07 4.71
C ALA A 358 0.75 -8.39 4.94
N CYS A 359 0.18 -7.80 3.90
CA CYS A 359 -1.19 -7.31 3.88
C CYS A 359 -1.97 -8.02 2.78
N PHE A 360 -3.18 -8.48 3.07
CA PHE A 360 -4.07 -9.15 2.12
C PHE A 360 -5.51 -8.73 2.40
N ASN A 361 -6.44 -9.14 1.54
CA ASN A 361 -7.85 -8.88 1.76
C ASN A 361 -8.61 -10.22 1.77
N THR A 362 -9.45 -10.42 2.78
CA THR A 362 -10.12 -11.72 3.03
C THR A 362 -11.06 -12.15 1.91
N ALA A 363 -11.55 -11.23 1.09
CA ALA A 363 -12.42 -11.55 -0.04
C ALA A 363 -11.69 -12.22 -1.21
N PHE A 364 -10.35 -12.09 -1.28
CA PHE A 364 -9.53 -12.68 -2.33
C PHE A 364 -8.90 -14.02 -1.92
N ILE A 365 -9.24 -14.50 -0.73
CA ILE A 365 -8.88 -15.84 -0.26
C ILE A 365 -9.87 -16.80 -0.91
N ARG A 366 -9.43 -17.59 -1.90
CA ARG A 366 -10.28 -18.59 -2.56
C ARG A 366 -10.34 -19.89 -1.73
N ASN A 367 -9.16 -20.40 -1.38
CA ASN A 367 -9.01 -21.65 -0.64
C ASN A 367 -8.94 -21.41 0.88
N ASP A 368 -8.80 -22.48 1.64
CA ASP A 368 -8.48 -22.47 3.08
C ASP A 368 -7.01 -22.13 3.36
N LEU A 369 -6.16 -22.02 2.34
CA LEU A 369 -4.73 -21.76 2.48
C LEU A 369 -4.30 -20.51 1.69
N LEU A 370 -3.59 -19.61 2.38
CA LEU A 370 -2.87 -18.49 1.76
C LEU A 370 -1.38 -18.62 2.04
N GLN A 371 -0.57 -18.61 0.99
CA GLN A 371 0.88 -18.78 1.07
C GLN A 371 1.61 -17.52 0.60
N PHE A 372 2.73 -17.21 1.26
CA PHE A 372 3.65 -16.16 0.84
C PHE A 372 5.07 -16.69 0.83
N SER A 373 5.70 -16.62 -0.34
CA SER A 373 7.15 -16.77 -0.46
C SER A 373 7.86 -15.56 0.16
N LEU A 374 9.17 -15.69 0.40
CA LEU A 374 10.00 -14.59 0.90
C LEU A 374 9.92 -13.31 0.04
N ARG A 375 9.72 -13.46 -1.28
CA ARG A 375 9.62 -12.34 -2.24
C ARG A 375 8.31 -11.59 -2.15
N GLU A 376 7.29 -12.20 -1.55
CA GLU A 376 5.94 -11.64 -1.42
C GLU A 376 5.68 -11.01 -0.05
N LEU A 377 6.69 -11.05 0.82
CA LEU A 377 6.69 -10.41 2.14
C LEU A 377 7.26 -9.00 2.08
N ASP A 378 6.65 -8.12 2.85
CA ASP A 378 7.00 -6.71 2.89
C ASP A 378 8.16 -6.44 3.86
N LYS A 379 9.08 -5.57 3.43
CA LYS A 379 10.18 -5.02 4.24
C LYS A 379 11.01 -6.08 4.97
N VAL A 380 11.27 -7.21 4.30
CA VAL A 380 12.18 -8.24 4.82
C VAL A 380 13.56 -7.61 5.07
N GLY A 381 13.93 -7.48 6.34
CA GLY A 381 15.21 -6.91 6.76
C GLY A 381 16.37 -7.91 6.63
N LYS A 382 17.58 -7.49 7.02
CA LYS A 382 18.74 -8.40 7.11
C LYS A 382 18.46 -9.59 8.03
N LYS A 383 17.87 -9.32 9.20
CA LYS A 383 17.50 -10.35 10.17
C LYS A 383 16.42 -11.29 9.64
N GLY A 384 15.37 -10.73 9.01
CA GLY A 384 14.34 -11.51 8.32
C GLY A 384 14.94 -12.44 7.26
N ARG A 385 15.89 -11.99 6.45
CA ARG A 385 16.59 -12.85 5.48
C ARG A 385 17.47 -13.92 6.13
N SER A 386 18.14 -13.60 7.24
CA SER A 386 19.04 -14.56 7.90
C SER A 386 18.33 -15.76 8.54
N MET A 387 17.02 -15.63 8.81
CA MET A 387 16.24 -16.70 9.43
C MET A 387 15.36 -17.48 8.44
N THR A 388 15.41 -17.14 7.16
CA THR A 388 14.58 -17.72 6.11
C THR A 388 15.48 -18.53 5.17
N GLY A 389 15.22 -19.82 5.03
CA GLY A 389 15.89 -20.69 4.08
C GLY A 389 15.46 -20.47 2.64
N SER A 390 16.05 -21.23 1.72
CA SER A 390 15.82 -21.10 0.28
C SER A 390 14.39 -21.46 -0.16
N SER A 391 13.69 -22.28 0.63
CA SER A 391 12.31 -22.69 0.42
C SER A 391 11.37 -22.08 1.46
N PHE A 392 11.74 -20.94 2.06
CA PHE A 392 10.91 -20.30 3.07
C PHE A 392 9.51 -19.97 2.54
N CYS A 393 8.50 -20.34 3.32
CA CYS A 393 7.09 -20.09 3.05
C CYS A 393 6.37 -19.71 4.34
N LEU A 394 5.57 -18.64 4.28
CA LEU A 394 4.57 -18.32 5.30
C LEU A 394 3.23 -18.87 4.84
N GLU A 395 2.61 -19.73 5.66
CA GLU A 395 1.30 -20.30 5.42
C GLU A 395 0.28 -19.77 6.44
N LEU A 396 -0.87 -19.33 5.96
CA LEU A 396 -2.02 -18.93 6.76
C LEU A 396 -3.18 -19.86 6.42
N PHE A 397 -3.66 -20.60 7.41
CA PHE A 397 -4.80 -21.50 7.25
C PHE A 397 -6.06 -20.85 7.80
N PHE A 398 -7.08 -20.83 6.96
CA PHE A 398 -8.40 -20.29 7.24
C PHE A 398 -9.42 -21.42 7.33
N GLY A 399 -10.46 -21.21 8.13
CA GLY A 399 -11.67 -22.02 8.05
C GLY A 399 -12.37 -21.87 6.70
N PRO A 400 -13.35 -22.75 6.42
CA PRO A 400 -14.08 -22.75 5.17
C PRO A 400 -14.76 -21.41 4.87
N ALA A 401 -14.87 -21.07 3.59
CA ALA A 401 -15.57 -19.86 3.16
C ALA A 401 -17.03 -19.93 3.58
N ASN A 402 -17.59 -18.83 4.11
CA ASN A 402 -19.04 -18.71 4.09
C ASN A 402 -19.48 -18.67 2.61
N GLY A 403 -20.32 -19.61 2.17
CA GLY A 403 -20.71 -19.79 0.76
C GLY A 403 -21.30 -18.55 0.05
N ASN A 404 -21.62 -17.49 0.79
CA ASN A 404 -22.13 -16.22 0.27
C ASN A 404 -21.02 -15.19 -0.11
N CYS A 405 -19.74 -15.52 0.07
CA CYS A 405 -18.62 -14.57 -0.05
C CYS A 405 -17.83 -14.58 -1.37
N LEU A 406 -18.04 -15.57 -2.24
CA LEU A 406 -17.21 -15.69 -3.44
C LEU A 406 -17.58 -14.62 -4.48
N PRO A 407 -16.60 -13.93 -5.08
CA PRO A 407 -16.87 -13.08 -6.23
C PRO A 407 -17.29 -13.96 -7.41
N THR A 408 -18.52 -13.81 -7.87
CA THR A 408 -18.98 -14.41 -9.13
C THR A 408 -18.14 -13.84 -10.28
N PRO A 409 -17.55 -14.68 -11.15
CA PRO A 409 -16.94 -14.21 -12.39
C PRO A 409 -18.00 -13.49 -13.24
N PRO A 410 -17.58 -12.58 -14.15
CA PRO A 410 -18.51 -11.92 -15.05
C PRO A 410 -19.18 -12.98 -15.95
N LEU A 411 -20.49 -13.15 -15.80
CA LEU A 411 -21.32 -13.85 -16.79
C LEU A 411 -21.11 -13.16 -18.14
N HIS A 412 -20.73 -13.94 -19.15
CA HIS A 412 -20.84 -13.53 -20.53
C HIS A 412 -22.34 -13.43 -20.85
N GLU A 413 -22.86 -12.22 -21.03
CA GLU A 413 -24.15 -12.00 -21.67
C GLU A 413 -23.95 -12.15 -23.18
N ASP A 414 -24.02 -13.37 -23.67
CA ASP A 414 -24.43 -13.67 -25.04
C ASP A 414 -25.62 -14.67 -24.93
N ASP A 415 -26.64 -14.43 -25.76
CA ASP A 415 -27.92 -15.15 -25.90
C ASP A 415 -29.14 -14.65 -25.12
N LEU A 416 -29.65 -13.49 -25.56
CA LEU A 416 -31.10 -13.24 -25.63
C LEU A 416 -31.48 -12.69 -27.01
N THR A 417 -31.39 -13.54 -28.03
CA THR A 417 -32.24 -13.45 -29.22
C THR A 417 -32.76 -14.84 -29.55
N HIS A 418 -33.92 -15.21 -28.99
CA HIS A 418 -34.98 -15.97 -29.66
C HIS A 418 -36.12 -16.26 -28.67
N CYS A 419 -37.17 -15.43 -28.72
CA CYS A 419 -38.58 -15.81 -28.73
C CYS A 419 -39.40 -14.57 -29.12
#